data_AF-A0A1Z8QCE9-F1
#
_entry.id   AF-A0A1Z8QCE9-F1
#
_cell.length_a   1.000
_cell.length_b   1.000
_cell.length_c   1.000
_cell.angle_alpha   90.00
_cell.angle_beta   90.00
_cell.angle_gamma   90.00
#
_symmetry.space_group_name_H-M   'P 1'
#
loop_
_entity.id
_entity.type
_entity.pdbx_description
1 polymer ?
#
loop_
_entity_poly.entity_id
_entity_poly.type
_entity_poly.pdbx_seq_one_letter_code
_entity_poly.pdbx_strand_id
1 'polypeptide(L)'
;MTILRQIIFLQSLIIIILVWLVAIYGKDEFHQDLKDETIDVRQSKVVGNKIWMSEESQNSVGIVVKKPELSNFQEQKNFYGALANINDLIELNKLFKLNRSRLIESEIILAQKKQDLKRMSGLFNSGKKISARQLELTELTFEKAKRELSEIQSELDAIKQKVTSNWNAKISNGLGKSSGLLFEIISKKVDITRFSVSSKPEIDRFFWQVALSGFDDSKKYEARLLGPSGLSLKGETGETWLLKSNFMNLASDSPVVVYAREKNKRFGVLIPEEAIVRFAGELWIYLQNNPNYFERNILLASHSNLNGVFTQQIKPDQSIVVVGAQTLLSEELRHQIKNENED
;
A
#
# COMPACT_ATOMS: atom_id res chain seq x y z
N MET A 1 4.73 -24.56 100.48
CA MET A 1 5.05 -23.41 99.60
C MET A 1 6.55 -23.30 99.26
N THR A 2 7.40 -24.24 99.69
CA THR A 2 8.86 -24.27 99.43
C THR A 2 9.26 -25.10 98.21
N ILE A 3 8.54 -26.19 97.92
CA ILE A 3 8.83 -27.10 96.80
C ILE A 3 8.59 -26.44 95.43
N LEU A 4 7.51 -25.66 95.28
CA LEU A 4 7.20 -24.95 94.02
C LEU A 4 8.28 -23.91 93.67
N ARG A 5 8.86 -23.24 94.67
CA ARG A 5 9.91 -22.24 94.48
C ARG A 5 11.24 -22.87 94.03
N GLN A 6 11.52 -24.09 94.50
CA GLN A 6 12.71 -24.85 94.07
C GLN A 6 12.59 -25.33 92.62
N ILE A 7 11.40 -25.75 92.19
CA ILE A 7 11.16 -26.18 90.80
C ILE A 7 11.33 -25.03 89.83
N ILE A 8 10.77 -23.85 90.14
CA ILE A 8 10.89 -22.66 89.28
C ILE A 8 12.37 -22.21 89.17
N PHE A 9 13.13 -22.30 90.26
CA PHE A 9 14.55 -21.94 90.27
C PHE A 9 15.42 -22.93 89.48
N LEU A 10 15.08 -24.23 89.53
CA LEU A 10 15.74 -25.25 88.73
C LEU A 10 15.44 -25.07 87.23
N GLN A 11 14.19 -24.74 86.91
CA GLN A 11 13.75 -24.54 85.54
C GLN A 11 14.37 -23.28 84.91
N SER A 12 14.52 -22.18 85.66
CA SER A 12 15.22 -20.99 85.18
C SER A 12 16.71 -21.24 84.95
N LEU A 13 17.37 -22.02 85.81
CA LEU A 13 18.77 -22.42 85.63
C LEU A 13 18.95 -23.25 84.34
N ILE A 14 18.04 -24.20 84.08
CA ILE A 14 18.04 -25.02 82.86
C ILE A 14 17.85 -24.15 81.60
N ILE A 15 16.94 -23.17 81.64
CA ILE A 15 16.73 -22.25 80.51
C ILE A 15 18.00 -21.42 80.24
N ILE A 16 18.65 -20.92 81.28
CA ILE A 16 19.90 -20.15 81.12
C ILE A 16 21.01 -21.02 80.53
N ILE A 17 21.14 -22.28 80.96
CA ILE A 17 22.10 -23.23 80.40
C ILE A 17 21.78 -23.53 78.94
N LEU A 18 20.51 -23.74 78.58
CA LEU A 18 20.09 -23.97 77.19
C LEU A 18 20.38 -22.77 76.30
N VAL A 19 20.09 -21.55 76.76
CA VAL A 19 20.40 -20.31 76.01
C VAL A 19 21.90 -20.14 75.84
N TRP A 20 22.69 -20.45 76.87
CA TRP A 20 24.16 -20.40 76.79
C TRP A 20 24.73 -21.47 75.85
N LEU A 21 24.13 -22.66 75.80
CA LEU A 21 24.52 -23.75 74.92
C LEU A 21 24.16 -23.45 73.45
N VAL A 22 23.01 -22.83 73.19
CA VAL A 22 22.63 -22.30 71.85
C VAL A 22 23.56 -21.17 71.43
N ALA A 23 23.98 -20.29 72.34
CA ALA A 23 24.92 -19.21 72.00
C ALA A 23 26.33 -19.74 71.65
N ILE A 24 26.77 -20.84 72.26
CA ILE A 24 28.07 -21.46 71.96
C ILE A 24 28.00 -22.28 70.68
N TYR A 25 26.97 -23.11 70.51
CA TYR A 25 26.82 -23.92 69.28
C TYR A 25 26.44 -23.07 68.06
N GLY A 26 25.62 -22.03 68.25
CA GLY A 26 25.29 -21.10 67.18
C GLY A 26 26.49 -20.28 66.72
N LYS A 27 27.46 -20.01 67.59
CA LYS A 27 28.68 -19.27 67.22
C LYS A 27 29.59 -20.06 66.26
N ASP A 28 29.56 -21.39 66.30
CA ASP A 28 30.32 -22.24 65.37
C ASP A 28 29.60 -22.45 64.02
N GLU A 29 28.28 -22.27 63.94
CA GLU A 29 27.54 -22.27 62.66
C GLU A 29 27.74 -20.99 61.83
N PHE A 30 28.07 -19.86 62.45
CA PHE A 30 28.29 -18.58 61.73
C PHE A 30 29.72 -18.37 61.21
N HIS A 31 30.66 -19.27 61.52
CA HIS A 31 32.07 -19.18 61.09
C HIS A 31 32.59 -20.45 60.41
N GLN A 32 31.71 -21.23 59.77
CA GLN A 32 32.17 -22.09 58.67
C GLN A 32 32.39 -21.23 57.44
N ASP A 33 33.68 -21.02 57.14
CA ASP A 33 34.23 -20.65 55.82
C ASP A 33 33.15 -20.57 54.72
N LEU A 34 32.64 -19.36 54.49
CA LEU A 34 32.21 -18.95 53.15
C LEU A 34 33.47 -18.86 52.29
N LYS A 35 34.12 -20.01 52.04
CA LYS A 35 34.86 -20.16 50.81
C LYS A 35 33.81 -20.01 49.72
N ASP A 36 33.97 -18.95 48.93
CA ASP A 36 33.41 -18.83 47.60
C ASP A 36 33.83 -20.05 46.75
N GLU A 37 33.25 -21.22 47.02
CA GLU A 37 32.92 -22.17 45.98
C GLU A 37 31.57 -21.74 45.42
N THR A 38 31.57 -20.55 44.81
CA THR A 38 30.74 -20.39 43.63
C THR A 38 31.23 -21.46 42.66
N ILE A 39 30.54 -22.60 42.62
CA ILE A 39 30.49 -23.39 41.39
C ILE A 39 29.72 -22.50 40.41
N ASP A 40 30.40 -21.47 39.91
CA ASP A 40 30.01 -20.70 38.75
C ASP A 40 30.21 -21.66 37.58
N VAL A 41 29.33 -22.67 37.48
CA VAL A 41 29.02 -23.24 36.17
C VAL A 41 28.50 -22.02 35.44
N ARG A 42 29.35 -21.35 34.67
CA ARG A 42 28.95 -20.17 33.91
C ARG A 42 27.89 -20.64 32.92
N GLN A 43 26.63 -20.59 33.34
CA GLN A 43 25.49 -21.09 32.56
C GLN A 43 25.32 -20.22 31.31
N SER A 44 25.67 -18.94 31.43
CA SER A 44 25.69 -17.97 30.35
C SER A 44 26.84 -16.98 30.55
N LYS A 45 27.38 -16.43 29.46
CA LYS A 45 28.38 -15.34 29.49
C LYS A 45 28.11 -14.35 28.37
N VAL A 46 28.11 -13.05 28.67
CA VAL A 46 28.04 -12.01 27.64
C VAL A 46 29.44 -11.70 27.09
N VAL A 47 29.57 -11.68 25.76
CA VAL A 47 30.79 -11.35 25.01
C VAL A 47 30.42 -10.34 23.92
N GLY A 48 30.59 -9.04 24.18
CA GLY A 48 30.12 -7.99 23.27
C GLY A 48 28.59 -7.95 23.18
N ASN A 49 28.02 -7.98 21.97
CA ASN A 49 26.56 -8.09 21.76
C ASN A 49 26.05 -9.55 21.76
N LYS A 50 26.90 -10.52 22.11
CA LYS A 50 26.59 -11.95 22.05
C LYS A 50 26.44 -12.53 23.43
N ILE A 51 25.48 -13.42 23.60
CA ILE A 51 25.36 -14.28 24.78
C ILE A 51 25.82 -15.68 24.41
N TRP A 52 26.82 -16.17 25.13
CA TRP A 52 27.23 -17.56 25.12
C TRP A 52 26.39 -18.35 26.12
N MET A 53 25.93 -19.54 25.76
CA MET A 53 25.19 -20.44 26.66
C MET A 53 25.54 -21.89 26.35
N SER A 54 25.76 -22.71 27.38
CA SER A 54 26.05 -24.14 27.20
C SER A 54 24.82 -24.89 26.65
N GLU A 55 25.05 -26.02 25.98
CA GLU A 55 23.96 -26.87 25.45
C GLU A 55 23.00 -27.34 26.55
N GLU A 56 23.53 -27.69 27.73
CA GLU A 56 22.74 -28.08 28.91
C GLU A 56 21.81 -26.95 29.38
N SER A 57 22.32 -25.71 29.41
CA SER A 57 21.53 -24.54 29.78
C SER A 57 20.50 -24.18 28.70
N GLN A 58 20.86 -24.30 27.42
CA GLN A 58 19.91 -24.10 26.30
C GLN A 58 18.72 -25.06 26.40
N ASN A 59 18.99 -26.34 26.66
CA ASN A 59 17.96 -27.38 26.80
C ASN A 59 17.09 -27.15 28.04
N SER A 60 17.68 -26.77 29.17
CA SER A 60 16.97 -26.50 30.43
C SER A 60 15.99 -25.33 30.31
N VAL A 61 16.32 -24.34 29.48
CA VAL A 61 15.52 -23.12 29.26
C VAL A 61 14.61 -23.25 28.02
N GLY A 62 14.72 -24.34 27.27
CA GLY A 62 13.87 -24.64 26.12
C GLY A 62 14.13 -23.73 24.92
N ILE A 63 15.37 -23.31 24.69
CA ILE A 63 15.73 -22.50 23.53
C ILE A 63 15.52 -23.34 22.26
N VAL A 64 14.68 -22.86 21.35
CA VAL A 64 14.44 -23.51 20.06
C VAL A 64 14.89 -22.57 18.95
N VAL A 65 15.76 -23.09 18.08
CA VAL A 65 16.28 -22.38 16.93
C VAL A 65 15.75 -23.02 15.64
N LYS A 66 15.32 -22.19 14.69
CA LYS A 66 14.89 -22.64 13.36
C LYS A 66 15.48 -21.74 12.28
N LYS A 67 15.55 -22.24 11.06
CA LYS A 67 15.76 -21.38 9.90
C LYS A 67 14.46 -20.64 9.59
N PRO A 68 14.51 -19.34 9.25
CA PRO A 68 13.32 -18.57 8.95
C PRO A 68 12.70 -19.07 7.63
N GLU A 69 11.39 -18.95 7.51
CA GLU A 69 10.69 -19.44 6.33
C GLU A 69 10.95 -18.54 5.12
N LEU A 70 11.29 -19.15 3.99
CA LEU A 70 11.38 -18.44 2.72
C LEU A 70 10.03 -17.84 2.37
N SER A 71 10.01 -16.52 2.15
CA SER A 71 8.77 -15.81 1.87
C SER A 71 8.98 -14.80 0.75
N ASN A 72 7.87 -14.37 0.17
CA ASN A 72 7.84 -13.26 -0.75
C ASN A 72 6.82 -12.23 -0.31
N PHE A 73 7.18 -10.96 -0.48
CA PHE A 73 6.31 -9.84 -0.22
C PHE A 73 5.97 -9.13 -1.51
N GLN A 74 4.69 -8.79 -1.66
CA GLN A 74 4.18 -8.02 -2.78
C GLN A 74 3.29 -6.93 -2.20
N GLU A 75 3.70 -5.67 -2.37
CA GLU A 75 2.93 -4.55 -1.81
C GLU A 75 1.55 -4.49 -2.46
N GLN A 76 0.51 -4.33 -1.65
CA GLN A 76 -0.84 -4.08 -2.12
C GLN A 76 -1.38 -2.82 -1.48
N LYS A 77 -1.81 -1.87 -2.31
CA LYS A 77 -2.50 -0.65 -1.89
C LYS A 77 -3.96 -0.73 -2.35
N ASN A 78 -4.83 -0.17 -1.53
CA ASN A 78 -6.24 -0.06 -1.86
C ASN A 78 -6.57 1.43 -2.06
N PHE A 79 -7.29 1.72 -3.13
CA PHE A 79 -7.84 3.04 -3.42
C PHE A 79 -9.35 2.94 -3.56
N TYR A 80 -10.04 4.06 -3.37
CA TYR A 80 -11.50 4.13 -3.46
C TYR A 80 -11.92 4.90 -4.69
N GLY A 81 -13.02 4.44 -5.28
CA GLY A 81 -13.50 4.95 -6.55
C GLY A 81 -14.98 4.71 -6.78
N ALA A 82 -15.44 5.12 -7.95
CA ALA A 82 -16.76 4.83 -8.46
C ALA A 82 -16.71 4.46 -9.95
N LEU A 83 -17.67 3.65 -10.39
CA LEU A 83 -17.88 3.42 -11.81
C LEU A 83 -18.32 4.73 -12.47
N ALA A 84 -17.62 5.15 -13.50
CA ALA A 84 -17.89 6.39 -14.20
C ALA A 84 -19.22 6.32 -14.96
N ASN A 85 -20.08 7.31 -14.74
CA ASN A 85 -21.24 7.54 -15.59
C ASN A 85 -20.79 7.96 -17.01
N ILE A 86 -21.23 7.23 -18.04
CA ILE A 86 -20.85 7.45 -19.44
C ILE A 86 -21.93 8.13 -20.29
N ASN A 87 -23.04 8.57 -19.70
CA ASN A 87 -24.16 9.13 -20.45
C ASN A 87 -23.75 10.38 -21.24
N ASP A 88 -22.88 11.21 -20.66
CA ASP A 88 -22.31 12.39 -21.33
C ASP A 88 -21.48 11.99 -22.56
N LEU A 89 -20.69 10.91 -22.50
CA LEU A 89 -19.94 10.39 -23.64
C LEU A 89 -20.85 9.89 -24.77
N ILE A 90 -21.96 9.22 -24.43
CA ILE A 90 -22.93 8.75 -25.41
C ILE A 90 -23.54 9.94 -26.15
N GLU A 91 -23.97 10.95 -25.41
CA GLU A 91 -24.56 12.18 -25.96
C GLU A 91 -23.54 12.95 -26.83
N LEU A 92 -22.34 13.19 -26.31
CA LEU A 92 -21.30 13.93 -27.02
C LEU A 92 -20.83 13.19 -28.28
N ASN A 93 -20.74 11.86 -28.26
CA ASN A 93 -20.42 11.08 -29.45
C ASN A 93 -21.53 11.12 -30.50
N LYS A 94 -22.81 11.12 -30.07
CA LYS A 94 -23.96 11.33 -30.97
C LYS A 94 -23.88 12.71 -31.64
N LEU A 95 -23.71 13.77 -30.85
CA LEU A 95 -23.60 15.14 -31.36
C LEU A 95 -22.40 15.28 -32.30
N PHE A 96 -21.26 14.67 -31.96
CA PHE A 96 -20.08 14.67 -32.81
C PHE A 96 -20.35 14.04 -34.18
N LYS A 97 -21.02 12.88 -34.23
CA LYS A 97 -21.39 12.22 -35.50
C LYS A 97 -22.37 13.04 -36.33
N LEU A 98 -23.34 13.68 -35.69
CA LEU A 98 -24.29 14.56 -36.35
C LEU A 98 -23.58 15.77 -36.97
N ASN A 99 -22.76 16.48 -36.20
CA ASN A 99 -22.01 17.63 -36.68
C ASN A 99 -20.94 17.25 -37.71
N ARG A 100 -20.39 16.04 -37.64
CA ARG A 100 -19.50 15.53 -38.70
C ARG A 100 -20.24 15.34 -40.02
N SER A 101 -21.50 14.90 -39.96
CA SER A 101 -22.35 14.77 -41.16
C SER A 101 -22.72 16.13 -41.73
N ARG A 102 -23.11 17.08 -40.85
CA ARG A 102 -23.37 18.48 -41.24
C ARG A 102 -22.15 19.18 -41.82
N LEU A 103 -20.96 18.88 -41.31
CA LEU A 103 -19.71 19.42 -41.85
C LEU A 103 -19.53 19.02 -43.31
N ILE A 104 -19.70 17.74 -43.62
CA ILE A 104 -19.58 17.22 -45.00
C ILE A 104 -20.61 17.90 -45.91
N GLU A 105 -21.86 18.04 -45.47
CA GLU A 105 -22.90 18.74 -46.21
C GLU A 105 -22.55 20.22 -46.45
N SER A 106 -22.11 20.94 -45.41
CA SER A 106 -21.72 22.34 -45.49
C SER A 106 -20.51 22.57 -46.39
N GLU A 107 -19.54 21.65 -46.41
CA GLU A 107 -18.39 21.68 -47.33
C GLU A 107 -18.83 21.61 -48.80
N ILE A 108 -19.81 20.75 -49.12
CA ILE A 108 -20.38 20.61 -50.46
C ILE A 108 -21.13 21.90 -50.86
N ILE A 109 -21.96 22.44 -49.96
CA ILE A 109 -22.71 23.68 -50.20
C ILE A 109 -21.75 24.85 -50.43
N LEU A 110 -20.70 24.99 -49.60
CA LEU A 110 -19.71 26.04 -49.75
C LEU A 110 -18.99 25.94 -51.10
N ALA A 111 -18.62 24.72 -51.53
CA ALA A 111 -18.00 24.50 -52.83
C ALA A 111 -18.92 24.93 -53.98
N GLN A 112 -20.22 24.60 -53.90
CA GLN A 112 -21.22 25.02 -54.88
C GLN A 112 -21.36 26.55 -54.91
N LYS A 113 -21.52 27.21 -53.75
CA LYS A 113 -21.67 28.67 -53.66
C LYS A 113 -20.42 29.41 -54.15
N LYS A 114 -19.22 28.85 -53.92
CA LYS A 114 -17.97 29.37 -54.47
C LYS A 114 -17.97 29.36 -56.00
N GLN A 115 -18.45 28.27 -56.60
CA GLN A 115 -18.55 28.16 -58.06
C GLN A 115 -19.58 29.13 -58.63
N ASP A 116 -20.74 29.28 -57.98
CA ASP A 116 -21.78 30.22 -58.39
C ASP A 116 -21.28 31.66 -58.35
N LEU A 117 -20.59 32.06 -57.28
CA LEU A 117 -19.96 33.37 -57.17
C LEU A 117 -18.94 33.61 -58.30
N LYS A 118 -18.07 32.63 -58.57
CA LYS A 118 -17.09 32.71 -59.68
C LYS A 118 -17.78 32.91 -61.03
N ARG A 119 -18.90 32.20 -61.28
CA ARG A 119 -19.67 32.31 -62.52
C ARG A 119 -20.33 33.69 -62.64
N MET A 120 -20.99 34.17 -61.59
CA MET A 120 -21.66 35.48 -61.58
C MET A 120 -20.67 36.63 -61.74
N SER A 121 -19.53 36.58 -61.03
CA SER A 121 -18.45 37.56 -61.17
C SER A 121 -17.89 37.60 -62.59
N GLY A 122 -17.62 36.43 -63.20
CA GLY A 122 -17.16 36.36 -64.58
C GLY A 122 -18.16 36.93 -65.59
N LEU A 123 -19.46 36.66 -65.41
CA LEU A 123 -20.52 37.21 -66.25
C LEU A 123 -20.64 38.73 -66.10
N PHE A 124 -20.59 39.26 -64.87
CA PHE A 124 -20.60 40.71 -64.60
C PHE A 124 -19.42 41.43 -65.26
N ASN A 125 -18.20 40.92 -65.07
CA ASN A 125 -16.97 41.51 -65.63
C ASN A 125 -16.93 41.45 -67.17
N SER A 126 -17.60 40.47 -67.79
CA SER A 126 -17.71 40.36 -69.24
C SER A 126 -18.73 41.33 -69.89
N GLY A 127 -19.33 42.23 -69.10
CA GLY A 127 -20.34 43.20 -69.58
C GLY A 127 -21.70 42.58 -69.91
N LYS A 128 -21.97 41.34 -69.46
CA LYS A 128 -23.27 40.67 -69.65
C LYS A 128 -24.29 41.17 -68.61
N LYS A 129 -25.59 40.98 -68.90
CA LYS A 129 -26.79 41.48 -68.17
C LYS A 129 -26.96 40.99 -66.71
N ILE A 130 -25.92 41.04 -65.88
CA ILE A 130 -26.04 40.84 -64.43
C ILE A 130 -25.98 42.20 -63.75
N SER A 131 -26.91 42.45 -62.82
CA SER A 131 -26.89 43.66 -62.01
C SER A 131 -25.88 43.54 -60.87
N ALA A 132 -25.30 44.67 -60.45
CA ALA A 132 -24.42 44.73 -59.28
C ALA A 132 -25.09 44.12 -58.02
N ARG A 133 -26.39 44.37 -57.84
CA ARG A 133 -27.21 43.80 -56.76
C ARG A 133 -27.23 42.26 -56.79
N GLN A 134 -27.30 41.64 -57.97
CA GLN A 134 -27.33 40.18 -58.08
C GLN A 134 -25.98 39.56 -57.70
N LEU A 135 -24.88 40.24 -58.06
CA LEU A 135 -23.53 39.84 -57.65
C LEU A 135 -23.38 39.93 -56.13
N GLU A 136 -23.79 41.06 -55.54
CA GLU A 136 -23.77 41.30 -54.09
C GLU A 136 -24.57 40.25 -53.31
N LEU A 137 -25.78 39.90 -53.78
CA LEU A 137 -26.57 38.83 -53.18
C LEU A 137 -25.86 37.47 -53.26
N THR A 138 -25.16 37.19 -54.36
CA THR A 138 -24.39 35.94 -54.51
C THR A 138 -23.21 35.90 -53.55
N GLU A 139 -22.48 37.01 -53.40
CA GLU A 139 -21.41 37.18 -52.41
C GLU A 139 -21.93 36.94 -50.98
N LEU A 140 -23.06 37.54 -50.61
CA LEU A 140 -23.68 37.34 -49.31
C LEU A 140 -24.02 35.86 -49.05
N THR A 141 -24.56 35.15 -50.05
CA THR A 141 -24.86 33.71 -49.88
C THR A 141 -23.60 32.85 -49.73
N PHE A 142 -22.51 33.21 -50.41
CA PHE A 142 -21.21 32.54 -50.25
C PHE A 142 -20.63 32.79 -48.85
N GLU A 143 -20.63 34.03 -48.37
CA GLU A 143 -20.15 34.37 -47.03
C GLU A 143 -21.04 33.76 -45.93
N LYS A 144 -22.35 33.61 -46.17
CA LYS A 144 -23.23 32.86 -45.26
C LYS A 144 -22.82 31.39 -45.17
N ALA A 145 -22.65 30.70 -46.29
CA ALA A 145 -22.22 29.29 -46.31
C ALA A 145 -20.84 29.10 -45.65
N LYS A 146 -19.92 30.05 -45.83
CA LYS A 146 -18.61 30.04 -45.19
C LYS A 146 -18.70 30.17 -43.66
N ARG A 147 -19.57 31.05 -43.17
CA ARG A 147 -19.82 31.21 -41.73
C ARG A 147 -20.46 29.96 -41.13
N GLU A 148 -21.45 29.38 -41.81
CA GLU A 148 -22.09 28.12 -41.37
C GLU A 148 -21.05 26.99 -41.25
N LEU A 149 -20.11 26.88 -42.19
CA LEU A 149 -19.02 25.88 -42.09
C LEU A 149 -18.14 26.13 -40.86
N SER A 150 -17.74 27.38 -40.62
CA SER A 150 -16.91 27.77 -39.48
C SER A 150 -17.60 27.52 -38.14
N GLU A 151 -18.92 27.68 -38.07
CA GLU A 151 -19.73 27.39 -36.89
C GLU A 151 -19.69 25.89 -36.56
N ILE A 152 -19.95 25.03 -37.55
CA ILE A 152 -19.92 23.57 -37.37
C ILE A 152 -18.53 23.08 -36.94
N GLN A 153 -17.46 23.65 -37.52
CA GLN A 153 -16.09 23.33 -37.12
C GLN A 153 -15.84 23.70 -35.65
N SER A 154 -16.29 24.88 -35.24
CA SER A 154 -16.17 25.35 -33.84
C SER A 154 -16.95 24.44 -32.88
N GLU A 155 -18.16 23.99 -33.27
CA GLU A 155 -18.93 23.04 -32.47
C GLU A 155 -18.21 21.69 -32.31
N LEU A 156 -17.62 21.16 -33.39
CA LEU A 156 -16.85 19.90 -33.33
C LEU A 156 -15.65 20.02 -32.39
N ASP A 157 -14.95 21.15 -32.42
CA ASP A 157 -13.82 21.40 -31.53
C ASP A 157 -14.26 21.59 -30.08
N ALA A 158 -15.37 22.29 -29.84
CA ALA A 158 -15.97 22.42 -28.51
C ALA A 158 -16.36 21.04 -27.93
N ILE A 159 -16.94 20.15 -28.74
CA ILE A 159 -17.25 18.78 -28.32
C ILE A 159 -15.97 18.01 -27.93
N LYS A 160 -14.92 18.07 -28.75
CA LYS A 160 -13.63 17.43 -28.44
C LYS A 160 -13.02 17.97 -27.16
N GLN A 161 -13.03 19.29 -26.97
CA GLN A 161 -12.50 19.95 -25.78
C GLN A 161 -13.27 19.50 -24.53
N LYS A 162 -14.61 19.46 -24.60
CA LYS A 162 -15.45 18.99 -23.48
C LYS A 162 -15.14 17.54 -23.10
N VAL A 163 -15.00 16.64 -24.08
CA VAL A 163 -14.62 15.25 -23.80
C VAL A 163 -13.22 15.16 -23.20
N THR A 164 -12.24 15.89 -23.75
CA THR A 164 -10.88 15.93 -23.20
C THR A 164 -10.86 16.45 -21.76
N SER A 165 -11.64 17.50 -21.47
CA SER A 165 -11.71 18.14 -20.16
C SER A 165 -12.40 17.30 -19.10
N ASN A 166 -13.41 16.49 -19.45
CA ASN A 166 -14.14 15.66 -18.48
C ASN A 166 -13.51 14.26 -18.33
N TRP A 167 -12.79 13.81 -19.35
CA TRP A 167 -12.25 12.46 -19.44
C TRP A 167 -10.74 12.53 -19.64
N ASN A 168 -10.28 12.40 -20.89
CA ASN A 168 -8.91 12.62 -21.31
C ASN A 168 -8.80 12.60 -22.84
N ALA A 169 -7.60 12.89 -23.35
CA ALA A 169 -7.30 12.88 -24.78
C ALA A 169 -7.47 11.49 -25.43
N LYS A 170 -7.18 10.39 -24.72
CA LYS A 170 -7.32 9.02 -25.26
C LYS A 170 -8.78 8.71 -25.62
N ILE A 171 -9.72 9.10 -24.77
CA ILE A 171 -11.16 8.93 -24.99
C ILE A 171 -11.65 9.90 -26.09
N SER A 172 -11.22 11.16 -26.04
CA SER A 172 -11.59 12.19 -27.04
C SER A 172 -11.19 11.81 -28.47
N ASN A 173 -10.00 11.21 -28.66
CA ASN A 173 -9.54 10.71 -29.96
C ASN A 173 -10.40 9.56 -30.54
N GLY A 174 -11.30 8.99 -29.73
CA GLY A 174 -12.26 7.97 -30.14
C GLY A 174 -13.55 8.51 -30.75
N LEU A 175 -13.81 9.83 -30.67
CA LEU A 175 -15.05 10.45 -31.12
C LEU A 175 -15.36 10.12 -32.58
N GLY A 176 -16.61 9.71 -32.83
CA GLY A 176 -17.11 9.35 -34.16
C GLY A 176 -16.68 7.98 -34.69
N LYS A 177 -15.70 7.30 -34.07
CA LYS A 177 -15.21 6.00 -34.53
C LYS A 177 -16.18 4.86 -34.21
N SER A 178 -16.18 3.84 -35.05
CA SER A 178 -16.91 2.57 -34.87
C SER A 178 -16.06 1.47 -34.23
N SER A 179 -14.85 1.79 -33.79
CA SER A 179 -13.91 0.89 -33.15
C SER A 179 -13.01 1.63 -32.16
N GLY A 180 -12.31 0.87 -31.30
CA GLY A 180 -11.41 1.41 -30.28
C GLY A 180 -12.09 1.75 -28.95
N LEU A 181 -11.36 2.44 -28.07
CA LEU A 181 -11.72 2.61 -26.66
C LEU A 181 -13.11 3.23 -26.45
N LEU A 182 -13.41 4.37 -27.07
CA LEU A 182 -14.71 5.04 -26.88
C LEU A 182 -15.87 4.14 -27.34
N PHE A 183 -15.69 3.43 -28.46
CA PHE A 183 -16.69 2.50 -28.96
C PHE A 183 -16.92 1.32 -27.99
N GLU A 184 -15.84 0.77 -27.42
CA GLU A 184 -15.93 -0.29 -26.40
C GLU A 184 -16.68 0.18 -25.15
N ILE A 185 -16.43 1.41 -24.69
CA ILE A 185 -17.11 2.03 -23.53
C ILE A 185 -18.61 2.16 -23.82
N ILE A 186 -18.97 2.82 -24.92
CA ILE A 186 -20.38 3.09 -25.29
C ILE A 186 -21.15 1.79 -25.57
N SER A 187 -20.47 0.77 -26.10
CA SER A 187 -21.06 -0.54 -26.38
C SER A 187 -21.14 -1.46 -25.15
N LYS A 188 -20.85 -0.95 -23.94
CA LYS A 188 -20.84 -1.72 -22.69
C LYS A 188 -19.96 -2.99 -22.74
N LYS A 189 -18.85 -2.94 -23.48
CA LYS A 189 -17.85 -4.02 -23.49
C LYS A 189 -16.85 -3.86 -22.35
N VAL A 190 -16.64 -2.62 -21.93
CA VAL A 190 -15.66 -2.24 -20.92
C VAL A 190 -16.27 -1.19 -20.01
N ASP A 191 -15.81 -1.20 -18.77
CA ASP A 191 -16.19 -0.26 -17.74
C ASP A 191 -15.04 0.72 -17.47
N ILE A 192 -15.41 1.94 -17.08
CA ILE A 192 -14.45 2.98 -16.71
C ILE A 192 -14.63 3.29 -15.23
N THR A 193 -13.55 3.19 -14.47
CA THR A 193 -13.54 3.52 -13.04
C THR A 193 -12.78 4.81 -12.83
N ARG A 194 -13.38 5.73 -12.06
CA ARG A 194 -12.70 6.89 -11.47
C ARG A 194 -12.27 6.53 -10.06
N PHE A 195 -11.01 6.76 -9.71
CA PHE A 195 -10.53 6.51 -8.35
C PHE A 195 -9.59 7.62 -7.89
N SER A 196 -9.61 7.89 -6.58
CA SER A 196 -8.78 8.93 -5.99
C SER A 196 -7.47 8.39 -5.45
N VAL A 197 -6.43 9.19 -5.58
CA VAL A 197 -5.06 8.84 -5.24
C VAL A 197 -4.46 9.97 -4.40
N SER A 198 -4.32 9.73 -3.09
CA SER A 198 -3.89 10.75 -2.12
C SER A 198 -2.38 10.96 -2.05
N SER A 199 -1.57 10.03 -2.57
CA SER A 199 -0.12 10.17 -2.73
C SER A 199 0.25 9.68 -4.12
N LYS A 200 1.10 10.39 -4.86
CA LYS A 200 1.55 9.99 -6.21
C LYS A 200 2.21 8.61 -6.12
N PRO A 201 1.52 7.51 -6.46
CA PRO A 201 2.13 6.20 -6.50
C PRO A 201 3.04 6.19 -7.73
N GLU A 202 4.06 5.34 -7.72
CA GLU A 202 4.69 4.95 -8.98
C GLU A 202 3.67 4.07 -9.76
N ILE A 203 2.67 4.71 -10.37
CA ILE A 203 1.43 4.09 -10.88
C ILE A 203 1.72 2.95 -11.86
N ASP A 204 2.82 3.06 -12.60
CA ASP A 204 3.26 2.08 -13.59
C ASP A 204 3.84 0.80 -12.98
N ARG A 205 4.16 0.78 -11.68
CA ARG A 205 4.67 -0.41 -10.98
C ARG A 205 3.59 -1.36 -10.49
N PHE A 206 2.32 -1.01 -10.64
CA PHE A 206 1.22 -1.81 -10.12
C PHE A 206 0.45 -2.56 -11.23
N PHE A 207 -0.02 -3.75 -10.89
CA PHE A 207 -1.16 -4.41 -11.52
C PHE A 207 -2.44 -3.89 -10.86
N TRP A 208 -3.40 -3.49 -11.68
CA TRP A 208 -4.64 -2.86 -11.24
C TRP A 208 -5.78 -3.85 -11.31
N GLN A 209 -6.58 -3.92 -10.25
CA GLN A 209 -7.83 -4.65 -10.25
C GLN A 209 -8.94 -3.78 -9.64
N VAL A 210 -10.17 -3.99 -10.09
CA VAL A 210 -11.36 -3.29 -9.59
C VAL A 210 -12.33 -4.32 -9.07
N ALA A 211 -12.94 -4.05 -7.92
CA ALA A 211 -14.04 -4.85 -7.40
C ALA A 211 -15.13 -3.94 -6.79
N LEU A 212 -16.33 -4.49 -6.65
CA LEU A 212 -17.42 -3.80 -5.97
C LEU A 212 -17.07 -3.56 -4.50
N SER A 213 -17.31 -2.35 -4.01
CA SER A 213 -17.10 -2.03 -2.59
C SER A 213 -18.18 -2.64 -1.70
N GLY A 214 -17.83 -2.96 -0.45
CA GLY A 214 -18.77 -3.44 0.56
C GLY A 214 -18.92 -4.97 0.67
N PHE A 215 -18.18 -5.73 -0.14
CA PHE A 215 -18.16 -7.20 -0.07
C PHE A 215 -16.73 -7.74 -0.12
N ASP A 216 -16.36 -8.54 0.88
CA ASP A 216 -15.01 -9.09 1.01
C ASP A 216 -14.65 -10.09 -0.10
N ASP A 217 -15.64 -10.84 -0.60
CA ASP A 217 -15.47 -11.84 -1.66
C ASP A 217 -15.95 -11.33 -3.05
N SER A 218 -15.87 -10.02 -3.26
CA SER A 218 -16.22 -9.42 -4.54
C SER A 218 -15.26 -9.88 -5.65
N LYS A 219 -15.83 -10.27 -6.79
CA LYS A 219 -15.05 -10.64 -7.98
C LYS A 219 -14.15 -9.48 -8.39
N LYS A 220 -12.85 -9.75 -8.50
CA LYS A 220 -11.82 -8.80 -8.93
C LYS A 220 -11.65 -8.85 -10.44
N TYR A 221 -11.78 -7.70 -11.09
CA TYR A 221 -11.62 -7.54 -12.53
C TYR A 221 -10.27 -6.89 -12.81
N GLU A 222 -9.47 -7.50 -13.68
CA GLU A 222 -8.25 -6.85 -14.16
C GLU A 222 -8.57 -5.51 -14.82
N ALA A 223 -7.71 -4.54 -14.53
CA ALA A 223 -7.87 -3.19 -15.01
C ALA A 223 -6.55 -2.63 -15.57
N ARG A 224 -6.69 -1.67 -16.48
CA ARG A 224 -5.57 -0.96 -17.11
C ARG A 224 -5.72 0.53 -16.92
N LEU A 225 -4.63 1.18 -16.56
CA LEU A 225 -4.57 2.62 -16.40
C LEU A 225 -4.78 3.32 -17.74
N LEU A 226 -5.76 4.23 -17.79
CA LEU A 226 -5.99 5.09 -18.95
C LEU A 226 -5.27 6.43 -18.81
N GLY A 227 -5.07 6.91 -17.59
CA GLY A 227 -4.42 8.18 -17.29
C GLY A 227 -5.22 9.01 -16.28
N PRO A 228 -4.88 10.28 -16.10
CA PRO A 228 -5.63 11.18 -15.21
C PRO A 228 -7.07 11.34 -15.70
N SER A 229 -7.97 11.58 -14.75
CA SER A 229 -9.36 11.97 -14.97
C SER A 229 -9.44 13.48 -15.04
N GLY A 230 -10.24 14.00 -15.97
CA GLY A 230 -10.57 15.42 -16.03
C GLY A 230 -11.55 15.89 -14.94
N LEU A 231 -12.24 14.95 -14.29
CA LEU A 231 -13.14 15.22 -13.17
C LEU A 231 -12.60 14.61 -11.87
N SER A 232 -12.75 15.36 -10.77
CA SER A 232 -12.51 14.85 -9.42
C SER A 232 -13.65 13.94 -8.95
N LEU A 233 -13.34 13.08 -7.98
CA LEU A 233 -14.32 12.26 -7.30
C LEU A 233 -14.89 13.04 -6.09
N LYS A 234 -16.23 13.14 -6.01
CA LYS A 234 -16.89 13.90 -4.94
C LYS A 234 -16.60 13.26 -3.57
N GLY A 235 -16.19 14.08 -2.60
CA GLY A 235 -15.91 13.63 -1.24
C GLY A 235 -14.53 13.00 -1.03
N GLU A 236 -13.73 12.88 -2.10
CA GLU A 236 -12.40 12.30 -2.03
C GLU A 236 -11.32 13.37 -2.17
N THR A 237 -10.16 13.13 -1.55
CA THR A 237 -8.98 13.99 -1.66
C THR A 237 -7.91 13.35 -2.54
N GLY A 238 -7.17 14.17 -3.28
CA GLY A 238 -6.08 13.71 -4.16
C GLY A 238 -6.41 13.82 -5.65
N GLU A 239 -5.48 13.32 -6.47
CA GLU A 239 -5.64 13.28 -7.92
C GLU A 239 -6.58 12.13 -8.31
N THR A 240 -7.50 12.36 -9.26
CA THR A 240 -8.38 11.32 -9.77
C THR A 240 -7.85 10.73 -11.07
N TRP A 241 -7.87 9.40 -11.17
CA TRP A 241 -7.37 8.64 -12.31
C TRP A 241 -8.45 7.75 -12.90
N LEU A 242 -8.24 7.34 -14.15
CA LEU A 242 -9.14 6.48 -14.91
C LEU A 242 -8.53 5.09 -15.11
N LEU A 243 -9.32 4.07 -14.81
CA LEU A 243 -9.07 2.67 -15.14
C LEU A 243 -10.07 2.16 -16.17
N LYS A 244 -9.62 1.24 -17.01
CA LYS A 244 -10.43 0.42 -17.91
C LYS A 244 -10.46 -1.01 -17.37
N SER A 245 -11.65 -1.57 -17.17
CA SER A 245 -11.85 -3.00 -16.86
C SER A 245 -12.85 -3.62 -17.83
N ASN A 246 -12.97 -4.95 -17.81
CA ASN A 246 -14.07 -5.63 -18.50
C ASN A 246 -15.41 -5.24 -17.87
N PHE A 247 -16.49 -5.33 -18.64
CA PHE A 247 -17.84 -5.03 -18.16
C PHE A 247 -18.18 -5.87 -16.91
N MET A 248 -18.50 -5.17 -15.81
CA MET A 248 -18.77 -5.74 -14.49
C MET A 248 -20.27 -5.89 -14.22
N ASN A 249 -21.12 -5.39 -15.12
CA ASN A 249 -22.59 -5.37 -14.96
C ASN A 249 -23.06 -4.62 -13.71
N LEU A 250 -22.44 -3.47 -13.42
CA LEU A 250 -22.77 -2.60 -12.30
C LEU A 250 -23.44 -1.30 -12.80
N ALA A 251 -24.23 -0.67 -11.93
CA ALA A 251 -24.82 0.63 -12.24
C ALA A 251 -23.73 1.73 -12.25
N SER A 252 -23.95 2.79 -13.04
CA SER A 252 -23.13 4.00 -12.98
C SER A 252 -23.08 4.53 -11.54
N ASP A 253 -21.94 5.11 -11.17
CA ASP A 253 -21.67 5.67 -9.85
C ASP A 253 -21.64 4.65 -8.70
N SER A 254 -21.67 3.35 -9.00
CA SER A 254 -21.47 2.29 -8.00
C SER A 254 -20.08 2.42 -7.35
N PRO A 255 -19.99 2.35 -6.00
CA PRO A 255 -18.71 2.45 -5.30
C PRO A 255 -17.85 1.21 -5.55
N VAL A 256 -16.57 1.42 -5.80
CA VAL A 256 -15.61 0.34 -6.08
C VAL A 256 -14.33 0.52 -5.28
N VAL A 257 -13.67 -0.60 -5.02
CA VAL A 257 -12.31 -0.63 -4.48
C VAL A 257 -11.36 -0.96 -5.62
N VAL A 258 -10.29 -0.17 -5.73
CA VAL A 258 -9.21 -0.37 -6.68
C VAL A 258 -8.01 -0.94 -5.94
N TYR A 259 -7.66 -2.17 -6.29
CA TYR A 259 -6.48 -2.85 -5.76
C TYR A 259 -5.28 -2.58 -6.69
N ALA A 260 -4.21 -2.05 -6.12
CA ALA A 260 -2.94 -1.85 -6.79
C ALA A 260 -1.90 -2.77 -6.17
N ARG A 261 -1.55 -3.83 -6.91
CA ARG A 261 -0.57 -4.83 -6.46
C ARG A 261 0.74 -4.62 -7.18
N GLU A 262 1.85 -4.48 -6.46
CA GLU A 262 3.16 -4.25 -7.07
C GLU A 262 3.50 -5.40 -8.04
N LYS A 263 4.04 -5.10 -9.22
CA LYS A 263 4.36 -6.12 -10.23
C LYS A 263 5.48 -7.05 -9.76
N ASN A 264 6.49 -6.47 -9.10
CA ASN A 264 7.65 -7.19 -8.64
C ASN A 264 7.41 -7.74 -7.23
N LYS A 265 7.81 -8.99 -7.02
CA LYS A 265 7.86 -9.59 -5.70
C LYS A 265 9.24 -9.36 -5.10
N ARG A 266 9.27 -9.03 -3.82
CA ARG A 266 10.50 -8.99 -3.04
C ARG A 266 10.67 -10.33 -2.35
N PHE A 267 11.81 -10.96 -2.55
CA PHE A 267 12.16 -12.22 -1.88
C PHE A 267 12.91 -11.94 -0.60
N GLY A 268 12.61 -12.70 0.44
CA GLY A 268 13.21 -12.55 1.75
C GLY A 268 12.76 -13.69 2.65
N VAL A 269 12.68 -13.41 3.93
CA VAL A 269 12.24 -14.37 4.92
C VAL A 269 11.12 -13.79 5.78
N LEU A 270 10.23 -14.66 6.24
CA LEU A 270 9.25 -14.31 7.26
C LEU A 270 9.84 -14.67 8.63
N ILE A 271 10.01 -13.65 9.47
CA ILE A 271 10.34 -13.83 10.87
C ILE A 271 9.02 -14.03 11.61
N PRO A 272 8.75 -15.19 12.20
CA PRO A 272 7.51 -15.44 12.92
C PRO A 272 7.44 -14.56 14.18
N GLU A 273 6.24 -14.19 14.62
CA GLU A 273 6.06 -13.29 15.78
C GLU A 273 6.74 -13.85 17.04
N GLU A 274 6.77 -15.17 17.22
CA GLU A 274 7.40 -15.81 18.41
C GLU A 274 8.92 -15.58 18.50
N ALA A 275 9.58 -15.31 17.36
CA ALA A 275 11.01 -15.03 17.32
C ALA A 275 11.34 -13.56 17.64
N ILE A 276 10.32 -12.70 17.74
CA ILE A 276 10.48 -11.24 17.86
C ILE A 276 10.37 -10.83 19.32
N VAL A 277 11.36 -10.07 19.78
CA VAL A 277 11.39 -9.47 21.11
C VAL A 277 11.27 -7.95 20.98
N ARG A 278 10.34 -7.36 21.73
CA ARG A 278 10.11 -5.91 21.76
C ARG A 278 10.84 -5.32 22.95
N PHE A 279 11.86 -4.51 22.71
CA PHE A 279 12.67 -3.93 23.77
C PHE A 279 13.16 -2.53 23.38
N ALA A 280 13.08 -1.59 24.31
CA ALA A 280 13.48 -0.18 24.11
C ALA A 280 12.82 0.51 22.90
N GLY A 281 11.57 0.14 22.58
CA GLY A 281 10.82 0.71 21.43
C GLY A 281 11.16 0.08 20.08
N GLU A 282 12.10 -0.86 20.03
CA GLU A 282 12.57 -1.52 18.80
C GLU A 282 12.19 -3.00 18.76
N LEU A 283 12.22 -3.59 17.55
CA LEU A 283 12.07 -5.03 17.35
C LEU A 283 13.45 -5.69 17.29
N TRP A 284 13.62 -6.77 18.01
CA TRP A 284 14.86 -7.53 18.09
C TRP A 284 14.64 -8.99 17.79
N ILE A 285 15.66 -9.64 17.24
CA ILE A 285 15.73 -11.08 17.06
C ILE A 285 17.09 -11.58 17.55
N TYR A 286 17.18 -12.87 17.88
CA TYR A 286 18.46 -13.52 18.17
C TYR A 286 18.87 -14.43 17.02
N LEU A 287 20.06 -14.20 16.48
CA LEU A 287 20.68 -15.06 15.48
C LEU A 287 21.65 -16.04 16.16
N GLN A 288 21.56 -17.32 15.80
CA GLN A 288 22.52 -18.35 16.18
C GLN A 288 23.46 -18.62 15.00
N ASN A 289 24.59 -17.92 14.97
CA ASN A 289 25.64 -18.15 13.97
C ASN A 289 26.59 -19.29 14.39
N ASN A 290 26.66 -19.58 15.69
CA ASN A 290 27.43 -20.67 16.28
C ASN A 290 26.54 -21.37 17.33
N PRO A 291 26.58 -22.70 17.46
CA PRO A 291 25.69 -23.45 18.35
C PRO A 291 25.54 -22.89 19.77
N ASN A 292 26.59 -22.27 20.31
CA ASN A 292 26.57 -21.78 21.69
C ASN A 292 26.53 -20.25 21.81
N TYR A 293 26.45 -19.52 20.70
CA TYR A 293 26.44 -18.04 20.72
C TYR A 293 25.21 -17.49 20.02
N PHE A 294 24.51 -16.62 20.74
CA PHE A 294 23.34 -15.91 20.25
C PHE A 294 23.64 -14.42 20.16
N GLU A 295 23.38 -13.83 19.01
CA GLU A 295 23.63 -12.43 18.74
C GLU A 295 22.31 -11.66 18.62
N ARG A 296 22.13 -10.63 19.43
CA ARG A 296 20.94 -9.77 19.37
C ARG A 296 21.07 -8.80 18.20
N ASN A 297 20.15 -8.88 17.25
CA ASN A 297 20.09 -8.01 16.08
C ASN A 297 18.78 -7.26 16.01
N ILE A 298 18.87 -5.97 15.64
CA ILE A 298 17.69 -5.13 15.41
C ILE A 298 17.01 -5.60 14.12
N LEU A 299 15.70 -5.79 14.19
CA LEU A 299 14.86 -6.14 13.06
C LEU A 299 14.20 -4.86 12.56
N LEU A 300 14.73 -4.28 11.48
CA LEU A 300 14.09 -3.12 10.86
C LEU A 300 12.81 -3.61 10.18
N ALA A 301 11.67 -3.33 10.80
CA ALA A 301 10.37 -3.74 10.31
C ALA A 301 10.13 -3.11 8.93
N SER A 302 10.17 -3.94 7.88
CA SER A 302 9.79 -3.50 6.53
C SER A 302 8.29 -3.65 6.34
N HIS A 303 7.74 -4.82 6.67
CA HIS A 303 6.31 -5.14 6.53
C HIS A 303 5.89 -6.19 7.57
N SER A 304 4.91 -5.87 8.41
CA SER A 304 4.39 -6.75 9.47
C SER A 304 2.97 -7.24 9.14
N ASN A 305 2.66 -8.49 9.46
CA ASN A 305 1.32 -9.08 9.41
C ASN A 305 1.07 -9.93 10.67
N LEU A 306 -0.10 -10.59 10.75
CA LEU A 306 -0.45 -11.44 11.89
C LEU A 306 0.50 -12.64 12.11
N ASN A 307 1.21 -13.05 11.06
CA ASN A 307 2.10 -14.21 11.10
C ASN A 307 3.56 -13.80 11.38
N GLY A 308 3.84 -12.50 11.56
CA GLY A 308 5.16 -11.97 11.88
C GLY A 308 5.62 -10.87 10.92
N VAL A 309 6.94 -10.76 10.70
CA VAL A 309 7.57 -9.65 9.98
C VAL A 309 8.37 -10.15 8.79
N PHE A 310 8.06 -9.66 7.60
CA PHE A 310 8.86 -9.90 6.41
C PHE A 310 10.11 -9.00 6.40
N THR A 311 11.27 -9.60 6.15
CA THR A 311 12.55 -8.89 6.04
C THR A 311 13.44 -9.47 4.94
N GLN A 312 14.28 -8.62 4.35
CA GLN A 312 15.36 -9.01 3.45
C GLN A 312 16.75 -8.92 4.12
N GLN A 313 16.80 -8.49 5.39
CA GLN A 313 18.04 -8.31 6.15
C GLN A 313 18.66 -9.65 6.57
N ILE A 314 17.81 -10.66 6.78
CA ILE A 314 18.20 -11.98 7.27
C ILE A 314 18.22 -12.95 6.10
N LYS A 315 19.32 -13.71 5.99
CA LYS A 315 19.46 -14.72 4.94
C LYS A 315 18.75 -16.01 5.33
N PRO A 316 18.23 -16.79 4.37
CA PRO A 316 17.46 -18.01 4.65
C PRO A 316 18.26 -19.14 5.33
N ASP A 317 19.59 -19.11 5.24
CA ASP A 317 20.48 -20.09 5.84
C ASP A 317 20.83 -19.79 7.30
N GLN A 318 20.54 -18.57 7.78
CA GLN A 318 20.76 -18.17 9.16
C GLN A 318 19.73 -18.82 10.08
N SER A 319 20.16 -19.11 11.31
CA SER A 319 19.30 -19.73 12.31
C SER A 319 18.82 -18.65 13.29
N ILE A 320 17.51 -18.58 13.52
CA ILE A 320 16.86 -17.62 14.40
C ILE A 320 16.28 -18.33 15.62
N VAL A 321 16.34 -17.70 16.78
CA VAL A 321 15.70 -18.20 18.00
C VAL A 321 14.20 -17.93 17.91
N VAL A 322 13.38 -18.98 17.91
CA VAL A 322 11.91 -18.91 17.80
C VAL A 322 11.24 -19.16 19.16
N VAL A 323 11.93 -19.81 20.09
CA VAL A 323 11.49 -19.98 21.48
C VAL A 323 12.66 -19.65 22.40
N GLY A 324 12.41 -18.90 23.47
CA GLY A 324 13.44 -18.51 24.45
C GLY A 324 14.16 -17.20 24.13
N ALA A 325 13.73 -16.46 23.10
CA ALA A 325 14.32 -15.15 22.75
C ALA A 325 14.17 -14.12 23.89
N GLN A 326 13.04 -14.11 24.59
CA GLN A 326 12.84 -13.29 25.79
C GLN A 326 13.79 -13.69 26.92
N THR A 327 14.05 -14.99 27.09
CA THR A 327 14.96 -15.48 28.12
C THR A 327 16.40 -15.07 27.84
N LEU A 328 16.84 -15.12 26.57
CA LEU A 328 18.14 -14.60 26.17
C LEU A 328 18.29 -13.11 26.49
N LEU A 329 17.23 -12.32 26.28
CA LEU A 329 17.22 -10.91 26.68
C LEU A 329 17.33 -10.74 28.19
N SER A 330 16.57 -11.50 28.96
CA SER A 330 16.64 -11.45 30.43
C SER A 330 18.04 -11.79 30.95
N GLU A 331 18.69 -12.80 30.36
CA GLU A 331 20.06 -13.18 30.71
C GLU A 331 21.06 -12.08 30.33
N GLU A 332 20.95 -11.48 29.13
CA GLU A 332 21.82 -10.35 28.73
C GLU A 332 21.72 -9.17 29.72
N LEU A 333 20.49 -8.78 30.09
CA LEU A 333 20.25 -7.67 31.02
C LEU A 333 20.77 -7.99 32.43
N ARG A 334 20.64 -9.25 32.89
CA ARG A 334 21.16 -9.69 34.19
C ARG A 334 22.68 -9.53 34.26
N HIS A 335 23.41 -9.85 33.19
CA HIS A 335 24.86 -9.67 33.13
C HIS A 335 25.27 -8.19 33.08
N GLN A 336 24.48 -7.32 32.44
CA GLN A 336 24.74 -5.86 32.44
C GLN A 336 24.65 -5.29 33.86
N ILE A 337 23.63 -5.66 34.64
CA ILE A 337 23.46 -5.22 36.03
C ILE A 337 24.59 -5.73 36.92
N LYS A 338 25.06 -6.97 36.72
CA LYS A 338 26.14 -7.54 37.54
C LYS A 338 27.47 -6.81 37.29
N ASN A 339 27.79 -6.51 36.03
CA ASN A 339 28.99 -5.76 35.68
C ASN A 339 28.98 -4.32 36.23
N GLU A 340 27.82 -3.63 36.23
CA GLU A 340 27.69 -2.28 36.82
C GLU A 340 27.90 -2.23 38.35
N ASN A 341 27.73 -3.36 39.05
CA ASN A 341 27.93 -3.42 40.51
C ASN A 341 29.36 -3.89 40.90
N GLU A 342 30.18 -4.28 39.92
CA GLU A 342 31.57 -4.73 40.13
C GLU A 342 32.61 -3.65 39.76
N ASP A 343 32.18 -2.56 39.12
CA ASP A 343 32.92 -1.30 38.94
C ASP A 343 32.54 -0.27 40.02
#